data_AF-A0A8S1HUI4-F1
#
_entry.id   AF-A0A8S1HUI4-F1
#
_cell.length_a   1.000
_cell.length_b   1.000
_cell.length_c   1.000
_cell.angle_alpha   90.00
_cell.angle_beta   90.00
_cell.angle_gamma   90.00
#
_symmetry.space_group_name_H-M   'P 1'
#
loop_
_entity.id
_entity.type
_entity.pdbx_description
1 polymer ?
#
loop_
_entity_poly.entity_id
_entity_poly.type
_entity_poly.pdbx_seq_one_letter_code
_entity_poly.pdbx_strand_id
1 'polypeptide(L)'
;MELTFKTDEAWINLFVGGKIYPVQLKTLLNPSTHGSYFRDRIRNDDVIKVHCVQWDNSPNHIKNRMDIDRDGELFRQVLQFMRNGKGTSLPEDRFTLQSLLSEAEFFGLERYRDMIRKRLWKMTGRAQFLLVLLRFGMTRQRA
;
A
#
# COMPACT_ATOMS: atom_id res chain seq x y z
N MET A 1 5.57 10.99 -15.70
CA MET A 1 7.05 10.99 -15.71
C MET A 1 7.54 9.56 -15.63
N GLU A 2 8.71 9.25 -16.18
CA GLU A 2 9.35 7.93 -16.05
C GLU A 2 10.71 8.10 -15.36
N LEU A 3 10.97 7.25 -14.37
CA LEU A 3 12.27 7.13 -13.70
C LEU A 3 12.87 5.77 -14.04
N THR A 4 14.18 5.72 -14.29
CA THR A 4 14.88 4.48 -14.68
C THR A 4 15.95 4.10 -13.68
N PHE A 5 16.04 2.83 -13.32
CA PHE A 5 17.01 2.30 -12.36
C PHE A 5 17.67 1.03 -12.89
N LYS A 6 18.97 0.87 -12.60
CA LYS A 6 19.77 -0.28 -13.06
C LYS A 6 19.65 -1.53 -12.20
N THR A 7 19.13 -1.40 -10.98
CA THR A 7 19.06 -2.48 -9.97
C THR A 7 17.87 -2.25 -9.05
N ASP A 8 17.29 -3.34 -8.55
CA ASP A 8 16.21 -3.32 -7.57
C ASP A 8 16.70 -3.00 -6.14
N GLU A 9 18.01 -2.96 -5.91
CA GLU A 9 18.61 -2.46 -4.67
C GLU A 9 18.55 -0.93 -4.56
N ALA A 10 18.29 -0.25 -5.68
CA ALA A 10 18.16 1.20 -5.72
C ALA A 10 16.98 1.69 -4.88
N TRP A 11 17.11 2.92 -4.39
CA TRP A 11 16.12 3.58 -3.56
C TRP A 11 15.29 4.57 -4.37
N ILE A 12 13.99 4.59 -4.09
CA ILE A 12 13.05 5.62 -4.56
C ILE A 12 12.34 6.23 -3.35
N ASN A 13 12.05 7.52 -3.44
CA ASN A 13 11.20 8.19 -2.46
C ASN A 13 9.74 8.11 -2.88
N LEU A 14 8.88 7.65 -1.96
CA LEU A 14 7.44 7.76 -2.09
C LEU A 14 6.97 8.95 -1.25
N PHE A 15 6.29 9.90 -1.85
CA PHE A 15 5.68 11.03 -1.17
C PHE A 15 4.18 10.76 -1.01
N VAL A 16 3.76 10.38 0.19
CA VAL A 16 2.41 9.91 0.49
C VAL A 16 1.75 10.87 1.47
N GLY A 17 0.76 11.65 1.02
CA GLY A 17 -0.02 12.54 1.88
C GLY A 17 0.81 13.51 2.72
N GLY A 18 1.89 14.06 2.17
CA GLY A 18 2.80 14.97 2.90
C GLY A 18 3.99 14.28 3.57
N LYS A 19 4.07 12.94 3.58
CA LYS A 19 5.16 12.18 4.19
C LYS A 19 6.08 11.53 3.17
N ILE A 20 7.37 11.52 3.45
CA ILE A 20 8.39 10.91 2.58
C ILE A 20 8.79 9.55 3.13
N TYR A 21 8.74 8.53 2.28
CA TYR A 21 9.17 7.17 2.56
C TYR A 21 10.26 6.76 1.57
N PRO A 22 11.53 6.68 1.98
CA PRO A 22 12.56 6.00 1.21
C PRO A 22 12.28 4.50 1.19
N VAL A 23 12.25 3.91 -0.01
CA VAL A 23 11.97 2.47 -0.20
C VAL A 23 12.90 1.89 -1.26
N GLN A 24 13.41 0.67 -1.03
CA GLN A 24 14.13 -0.07 -2.06
C GLN A 24 13.16 -0.62 -3.10
N LEU A 25 13.53 -0.57 -4.38
CA LEU A 25 12.70 -1.08 -5.48
C LEU A 25 12.36 -2.57 -5.30
N LYS A 26 13.25 -3.37 -4.73
CA LYS A 26 13.00 -4.80 -4.41
C LYS A 26 11.77 -5.00 -3.52
N THR A 27 11.45 -4.04 -2.65
CA THR A 27 10.22 -4.08 -1.82
C THR A 27 8.97 -3.85 -2.68
N LEU A 28 9.03 -2.92 -3.64
CA LEU A 28 7.91 -2.58 -4.53
C LEU A 28 7.72 -3.62 -5.66
N LEU A 29 8.77 -4.37 -5.97
CA LEU A 29 8.80 -5.44 -6.98
C LEU A 29 8.52 -6.84 -6.41
N ASN A 30 8.40 -7.00 -5.09
CA ASN A 30 8.23 -8.33 -4.49
C ASN A 30 6.87 -8.94 -4.90
N PRO A 31 6.84 -10.03 -5.69
CA PRO A 31 5.61 -10.59 -6.25
C PRO A 31 4.63 -11.13 -5.18
N SER A 32 5.12 -11.42 -3.98
CA SER A 32 4.32 -11.99 -2.90
C SER A 32 3.63 -10.96 -2.00
N THR A 33 4.09 -9.70 -2.06
CA THR A 33 3.65 -8.63 -1.16
C THR A 33 3.34 -7.32 -1.86
N HIS A 34 3.79 -7.12 -3.11
CA HIS A 34 3.43 -5.95 -3.88
C HIS A 34 1.95 -5.98 -4.24
N GLY A 35 1.33 -4.81 -4.21
CA GLY A 35 -0.05 -4.64 -4.65
C GLY A 35 -0.13 -4.27 -6.13
N SER A 36 -1.33 -4.36 -6.70
CA SER A 36 -1.56 -3.99 -8.11
C SER A 36 -1.10 -2.56 -8.42
N TYR A 37 -1.26 -1.63 -7.47
CA TYR A 37 -0.86 -0.23 -7.65
C TYR A 37 0.60 -0.08 -8.11
N PHE A 38 1.54 -0.80 -7.47
CA PHE A 38 2.96 -0.75 -7.80
C PHE A 38 3.30 -1.65 -8.98
N ARG A 39 2.67 -2.83 -9.09
CA ARG A 39 2.84 -3.72 -10.24
C ARG A 39 2.51 -3.03 -11.56
N ASP A 40 1.47 -2.20 -11.57
CA ASP A 40 1.01 -1.54 -12.79
C ASP A 40 1.87 -0.32 -13.15
N ARG A 41 2.67 0.20 -12.20
CA ARG A 41 3.53 1.38 -12.36
C ARG A 41 5.01 1.04 -12.51
N ILE A 42 5.44 -0.15 -12.11
CA ILE A 42 6.84 -0.54 -12.15
C ILE A 42 7.00 -1.73 -13.10
N ARG A 43 7.83 -1.54 -14.13
CA ARG A 43 8.24 -2.58 -15.06
C ARG A 43 9.67 -2.96 -14.78
N ASN A 44 9.94 -4.27 -14.76
CA ASN A 44 11.28 -4.81 -14.52
C ASN A 44 11.69 -5.62 -15.76
N ASP A 45 12.25 -4.90 -16.74
CA ASP A 45 12.81 -5.46 -17.96
C ASP A 45 14.36 -5.44 -17.83
N ASP A 46 15.10 -5.14 -18.91
CA ASP A 46 16.57 -4.90 -18.84
C ASP A 46 16.95 -3.73 -17.92
N VAL A 47 16.01 -2.80 -17.70
CA VAL A 47 16.12 -1.65 -16.81
C VAL A 47 14.79 -1.53 -16.06
N ILE A 48 14.83 -1.19 -14.78
CA ILE A 48 13.62 -0.97 -13.98
C ILE A 48 13.05 0.41 -14.33
N LYS A 49 11.83 0.43 -14.84
CA LYS A 49 11.10 1.65 -15.20
C LYS A 49 9.99 1.89 -14.20
N VAL A 50 9.95 3.09 -13.63
CA VAL A 50 8.92 3.53 -12.69
C VAL A 50 8.14 4.67 -13.32
N HIS A 51 6.90 4.37 -13.72
CA HIS A 51 5.93 5.35 -14.17
C HIS A 51 5.29 6.02 -12.96
N CYS A 52 5.57 7.30 -12.77
CA CYS A 52 5.09 8.04 -11.61
C CYS A 52 4.66 9.47 -11.95
N VAL A 53 3.89 10.02 -11.02
CA VAL A 53 3.55 11.44 -10.96
C VAL A 53 4.52 12.10 -9.99
N GLN A 54 5.02 13.28 -10.35
CA GLN A 54 5.73 14.17 -9.45
C GLN A 54 5.12 15.56 -9.64
N TRP A 55 4.61 16.15 -8.57
CA TRP A 55 4.05 17.49 -8.59
C TRP A 55 5.17 18.52 -8.49
N ASP A 56 5.19 19.42 -9.47
CA ASP A 56 6.23 20.43 -9.63
C ASP A 56 6.20 21.48 -8.50
N ASN A 57 5.03 21.75 -7.92
CA ASN A 57 4.83 22.75 -6.86
C ASN A 57 4.82 22.16 -5.45
N SER A 58 5.32 20.93 -5.26
CA SER A 58 5.37 20.36 -3.91
C SER A 58 6.33 21.17 -3.04
N PRO A 59 5.91 21.63 -1.85
CA PRO A 59 6.78 22.40 -0.94
C PRO A 59 8.02 21.61 -0.50
N ASN A 60 8.01 20.27 -0.70
CA ASN A 60 9.13 19.36 -0.47
C ASN A 60 9.71 18.89 -1.82
N HIS A 61 10.57 19.71 -2.42
CA HIS A 61 11.22 19.41 -3.71
C HIS A 61 12.28 18.30 -3.59
N ILE A 62 11.83 17.04 -3.53
CA ILE A 62 12.71 15.89 -3.77
C ILE A 62 12.56 15.48 -5.24
N LYS A 63 13.67 15.56 -5.99
CA LYS A 63 13.73 15.05 -7.37
C LYS A 63 13.63 13.53 -7.36
N ASN A 64 13.03 12.96 -8.40
CA ASN A 64 12.94 11.51 -8.62
C ASN A 64 12.17 10.78 -7.50
N ARG A 65 10.95 11.27 -7.21
CA ARG A 65 10.01 10.66 -6.27
C ARG A 65 8.70 10.29 -6.96
N MET A 66 7.93 9.39 -6.33
CA MET A 66 6.55 9.09 -6.71
C MET A 66 5.58 9.75 -5.73
N ASP A 67 4.72 10.62 -6.23
CA ASP A 67 3.67 11.26 -5.44
C ASP A 67 2.40 10.40 -5.40
N ILE A 68 1.84 10.26 -4.20
CA ILE A 68 0.70 9.40 -3.88
C ILE A 68 -0.26 10.18 -2.97
N ASP A 69 -1.44 10.52 -3.50
CA ASP A 69 -2.47 11.26 -2.77
C ASP A 69 -3.29 10.34 -1.85
N ARG A 70 -2.63 9.83 -0.80
CA ARG A 70 -3.20 8.92 0.22
C ARG A 70 -2.73 9.31 1.61
N ASP A 71 -3.33 8.70 2.64
CA ASP A 71 -2.94 8.93 4.03
C ASP A 71 -1.51 8.42 4.30
N GLY A 72 -0.59 9.34 4.54
CA GLY A 72 0.80 9.02 4.85
C GLY A 72 0.97 8.23 6.15
N GLU A 73 0.19 8.50 7.20
CA GLU A 73 0.32 7.80 8.48
C GLU A 73 -0.07 6.32 8.34
N LEU A 74 -1.16 6.04 7.65
CA LEU A 74 -1.60 4.68 7.38
C LEU A 74 -0.68 3.97 6.39
N PHE A 75 -0.08 4.71 5.45
CA PHE A 75 0.88 4.13 4.50
C PHE A 75 2.09 3.49 5.19
N ARG A 76 2.49 3.97 6.38
CA ARG A 76 3.52 3.31 7.17
C ARG A 76 3.21 1.83 7.42
N GLN A 77 1.95 1.50 7.74
CA GLN A 77 1.52 0.12 8.00
C GLN A 77 1.46 -0.71 6.71
N VAL A 78 1.01 -0.09 5.61
CA VAL A 78 1.05 -0.68 4.27
C VAL A 78 2.48 -1.05 3.87
N LEU A 79 3.44 -0.14 4.08
CA LEU A 79 4.84 -0.36 3.77
C LEU A 79 5.45 -1.47 4.63
N GLN A 80 5.08 -1.56 5.92
CA GLN A 80 5.51 -2.68 6.76
C GLN A 80 4.97 -4.02 6.24
N PHE A 81 3.75 -4.07 5.71
CA PHE A 81 3.24 -5.25 5.02
C PHE A 81 4.07 -5.61 3.79
N MET A 82 4.39 -4.64 2.93
CA MET A 82 5.19 -4.91 1.74
C MET A 82 6.58 -5.49 2.08
N ARG A 83 7.16 -5.07 3.22
CA ARG A 83 8.45 -5.56 3.73
C ARG A 83 8.38 -6.96 4.36
N ASN A 84 7.38 -7.20 5.22
CA ASN A 84 7.35 -8.40 6.09
C ASN A 84 6.29 -9.44 5.70
N GLY A 85 5.40 -9.11 4.76
CA GLY A 85 4.29 -9.95 4.35
C GLY A 85 3.40 -10.38 5.52
N LYS A 86 3.13 -11.69 5.64
CA LYS A 86 2.30 -12.27 6.71
C LYS A 86 2.85 -12.03 8.13
N GLY A 87 4.15 -11.76 8.28
CA GLY A 87 4.77 -11.47 9.57
C GLY A 87 4.48 -10.06 10.11
N THR A 88 3.72 -9.25 9.37
CA THR A 88 3.40 -7.88 9.77
C THR A 88 2.40 -7.84 10.91
N SER A 89 2.75 -7.15 11.99
CA SER A 89 1.82 -6.85 13.08
C SER A 89 0.70 -5.94 12.60
N LEU A 90 -0.52 -6.28 12.99
CA LEU A 90 -1.70 -5.43 12.74
C LEU A 90 -1.97 -4.55 13.96
N PRO A 91 -2.52 -3.34 13.77
CA PRO A 91 -3.02 -2.51 14.87
C PRO A 91 -4.05 -3.26 15.72
N GLU A 92 -4.13 -2.86 16.99
CA GLU A 92 -5.06 -3.46 17.96
C GLU A 92 -6.39 -2.72 18.03
N ASP A 93 -6.46 -1.50 17.49
CA ASP A 93 -7.67 -0.70 17.52
C ASP A 93 -8.51 -0.88 16.25
N ARG A 94 -9.83 -0.86 16.44
CA ARG A 94 -10.80 -1.13 15.38
C ARG A 94 -10.85 -0.02 14.33
N PHE A 95 -10.58 1.23 14.71
CA PHE A 95 -10.70 2.38 13.83
C PHE A 95 -9.59 2.36 12.78
N THR A 96 -8.34 2.23 13.20
CA THR A 96 -7.17 2.12 12.32
C THR A 96 -7.30 0.91 11.40
N LEU A 97 -7.76 -0.24 11.90
CA LEU A 97 -7.99 -1.42 11.06
C LEU A 97 -9.03 -1.16 9.96
N GLN A 98 -10.10 -0.43 10.24
CA GLN A 98 -11.08 -0.07 9.22
C GLN A 98 -10.48 0.89 8.19
N SER A 99 -9.73 1.91 8.61
CA SER A 99 -9.07 2.83 7.69
C SER A 99 -8.02 2.12 6.81
N LEU A 100 -7.30 1.15 7.37
CA LEU A 100 -6.34 0.34 6.62
C LEU A 100 -6.98 -0.57 5.56
N LEU A 101 -8.27 -0.91 5.66
CA LEU A 101 -8.94 -1.63 4.58
C LEU A 101 -8.97 -0.81 3.31
N SER A 102 -9.29 0.48 3.42
CA SER A 102 -9.32 1.40 2.27
C SER A 102 -7.93 1.59 1.66
N GLU A 103 -6.89 1.66 2.47
CA GLU A 103 -5.51 1.70 1.94
C GLU A 103 -5.11 0.38 1.28
N ALA A 104 -5.39 -0.76 1.91
CA ALA A 104 -5.09 -2.07 1.35
C ALA A 104 -5.80 -2.29 0.01
N GLU A 105 -7.02 -1.80 -0.14
CA GLU A 105 -7.77 -1.82 -1.39
C GLU A 105 -7.15 -0.88 -2.44
N PHE A 106 -6.87 0.37 -2.08
CA PHE A 106 -6.24 1.34 -2.98
C PHE A 106 -4.91 0.83 -3.57
N PHE A 107 -4.06 0.26 -2.72
CA PHE A 107 -2.78 -0.29 -3.15
C PHE A 107 -2.91 -1.67 -3.82
N GLY A 108 -4.08 -2.32 -3.76
CA GLY A 108 -4.34 -3.63 -4.34
C GLY A 108 -3.65 -4.78 -3.60
N LEU A 109 -3.61 -4.71 -2.27
CA LEU A 109 -2.92 -5.64 -1.36
C LEU A 109 -3.91 -6.68 -0.81
N GLU A 110 -4.39 -7.58 -1.67
CA GLU A 110 -5.43 -8.56 -1.36
C GLU A 110 -5.15 -9.36 -0.07
N ARG A 111 -3.91 -9.86 0.07
CA ARG A 111 -3.51 -10.65 1.25
C ARG A 111 -3.49 -9.82 2.54
N TYR A 112 -3.12 -8.54 2.46
CA TYR A 112 -3.14 -7.63 3.61
C TYR A 112 -4.58 -7.30 4.00
N ARG A 113 -5.43 -7.00 3.01
CA ARG A 113 -6.86 -6.78 3.19
C ARG A 113 -7.51 -7.97 3.91
N ASP A 114 -7.20 -9.19 3.50
CA ASP A 114 -7.74 -10.40 4.15
C ASP A 114 -7.25 -10.58 5.59
N MET A 115 -5.99 -10.25 5.88
CA MET A 115 -5.46 -10.26 7.25
C MET A 115 -6.23 -9.26 8.14
N ILE A 116 -6.45 -8.05 7.64
CA ILE A 116 -7.19 -7.00 8.36
C ILE A 116 -8.65 -7.43 8.57
N ARG A 117 -9.32 -7.97 7.55
CA ARG A 117 -10.70 -8.49 7.66
C ARG A 117 -10.80 -9.59 8.71
N LYS A 118 -9.86 -10.54 8.73
CA LYS A 118 -9.82 -11.60 9.76
C LYS A 118 -9.63 -11.04 11.17
N ARG A 119 -8.79 -10.01 11.33
CA ARG A 119 -8.58 -9.34 12.63
C ARG A 119 -9.84 -8.63 13.09
N LEU A 120 -10.48 -7.85 12.21
CA LEU A 120 -11.75 -7.17 12.49
C LEU A 120 -12.87 -8.16 12.86
N TRP A 121 -13.01 -9.26 12.11
CA TRP A 121 -13.98 -10.30 12.44
C TRP A 121 -13.80 -10.84 13.86
N LYS A 122 -12.56 -11.16 14.25
CA LYS A 122 -12.23 -11.66 15.59
C LYS A 122 -12.57 -10.63 16.68
N MET A 123 -12.43 -9.33 16.39
CA MET A 123 -12.71 -8.27 17.36
C MET A 123 -14.20 -7.94 17.50
N THR A 124 -14.98 -8.00 16.42
CA THR A 124 -16.34 -7.45 16.41
C THR A 124 -17.45 -8.51 16.40
N GLY A 125 -17.12 -9.77 16.12
CA GLY A 125 -18.12 -10.81 15.87
C GLY A 125 -18.87 -10.63 14.54
N ARG A 126 -19.80 -11.55 14.26
CA ARG A 126 -20.41 -11.74 12.92
C ARG A 126 -21.27 -10.58 12.42
N ALA A 127 -22.15 -10.04 13.26
CA ALA A 127 -23.11 -9.00 12.86
C ALA A 127 -22.39 -7.66 12.56
N GLN A 128 -21.49 -7.26 13.44
CA GLN A 128 -20.80 -5.98 13.35
C GLN A 128 -19.75 -5.96 12.22
N PHE A 129 -19.19 -7.12 11.87
CA PHE A 129 -18.30 -7.24 10.71
C PHE A 129 -19.03 -7.07 9.38
N LEU A 130 -20.25 -7.63 9.25
CA LEU A 130 -21.05 -7.46 8.03
C LEU A 130 -21.41 -5.99 7.80
N LEU A 131 -21.71 -5.24 8.86
CA LEU A 131 -21.92 -3.78 8.77
C LEU A 131 -20.68 -3.03 8.29
N VAL A 132 -19.48 -3.42 8.76
CA VAL A 132 -18.22 -2.85 8.27
C VAL A 132 -18.07 -3.12 6.77
N LEU A 133 -18.29 -4.37 6.32
CA LEU A 133 -18.18 -4.69 4.90
C LEU A 133 -19.17 -3.92 4.03
N LEU A 134 -20.42 -3.80 4.47
CA LEU A 134 -21.46 -3.04 3.77
C LEU A 134 -21.09 -1.55 3.66
N ARG A 135 -20.53 -0.96 4.72
CA ARG A 135 -20.10 0.45 4.72
C ARG A 135 -19.04 0.76 3.66
N PHE A 136 -18.19 -0.21 3.35
CA PHE A 136 -17.14 -0.08 2.34
C PHE A 136 -17.55 -0.64 0.97
N GLY A 137 -18.84 -0.91 0.73
CA GLY A 137 -19.31 -1.45 -0.56
C GLY A 137 -18.79 -2.87 -0.87
N MET A 138 -18.16 -3.54 0.10
CA MET A 138 -17.57 -4.87 -0.07
C MET A 138 -18.62 -5.96 0.15
N THR A 139 -19.60 -6.09 -0.75
CA THR A 139 -20.55 -7.21 -0.70
C THR A 139 -19.85 -8.54 -0.98
N ARG A 140 -20.33 -9.62 -0.33
CA ARG A 140 -19.80 -10.98 -0.50
C ARG A 140 -19.68 -11.34 -1.99
N GLN A 141 -18.46 -11.51 -2.50
CA GLN A 141 -18.25 -12.51 -3.54
C GLN A 141 -18.61 -13.85 -2.90
N ARG A 142 -19.69 -14.47 -3.39
CA ARG A 142 -20.05 -15.84 -3.05
C ARG A 142 -18.88 -16.72 -3.50
N ALA A 143 -18.29 -17.44 -2.55
CA ALA A 143 -17.60 -18.69 -2.85
C ALA A 143 -18.65 -19.76 -3.14
#